data_AF-A0A7Y2SLI6-F1
#
_entry.id   AF-A0A7Y2SLI6-F1
#
_cell.length_a   1.000
_cell.length_b   1.000
_cell.length_c   1.000
_cell.angle_alpha   90.00
_cell.angle_beta   90.00
_cell.angle_gamma   90.00
#
_symmetry.space_group_name_H-M   'P 1'
#
loop_
_entity.id
_entity.type
_entity.pdbx_description
1 polymer ?
#
loop_
_entity_poly.entity_id
_entity_poly.type
_entity_poly.pdbx_seq_one_letter_code
_entity_poly.pdbx_strand_id
1 'polypeptide(L)'
;MSEPPVRQDPQQWDNLLPEQVIDTLIYEIYNPVSLLGNQLKRLTDDDDPISEEDYEAIFEQMHQAVRQLSRTVVHLKRYSEGQKQR
;
A
#
# COMPACT_ATOMS: atom_id res chain seq x y z
N MET A 1 4.73 -29.32 -6.28
CA MET A 1 5.54 -28.09 -6.21
C MET A 1 4.60 -26.94 -6.47
N SER A 2 4.30 -26.13 -5.46
CA SER A 2 3.40 -24.98 -5.62
C SER A 2 4.21 -23.83 -6.20
N GLU A 3 3.80 -23.32 -7.36
CA GLU A 3 4.40 -22.13 -7.97
C GLU A 3 4.35 -20.96 -6.97
N PRO A 4 5.45 -20.21 -6.78
CA PRO A 4 5.40 -18.99 -6.00
C PRO A 4 4.50 -17.97 -6.71
N PRO A 5 3.73 -17.15 -5.98
CA PRO A 5 2.91 -16.11 -6.60
C PRO A 5 3.81 -15.18 -7.40
N VAL A 6 3.50 -15.02 -8.68
CA VAL A 6 4.19 -14.13 -9.61
C VAL A 6 4.25 -12.75 -8.96
N ARG A 7 5.46 -12.30 -8.59
CA ARG A 7 5.68 -10.92 -8.19
C ARG A 7 5.36 -10.07 -9.40
N GLN A 8 4.23 -9.38 -9.35
CA GLN A 8 3.78 -8.48 -10.39
C GLN A 8 4.79 -7.34 -10.51
N ASP A 9 5.57 -7.34 -11.59
CA ASP A 9 6.54 -6.29 -11.87
C ASP A 9 5.81 -4.93 -12.05
N PRO A 10 6.43 -3.79 -11.66
CA PRO A 10 5.86 -2.45 -11.75
C PRO A 10 5.41 -1.99 -13.16
N GLN A 11 5.69 -2.76 -14.21
CA GLN A 11 5.29 -2.52 -15.60
C GLN A 11 3.89 -3.07 -15.94
N GLN A 12 3.18 -3.69 -15.01
CA GLN A 12 1.94 -4.39 -15.34
C GLN A 12 0.74 -3.48 -15.65
N TRP A 13 0.73 -2.24 -15.16
CA TRP A 13 -0.47 -1.39 -15.29
C TRP A 13 -0.69 -0.87 -16.70
N ASP A 14 0.36 -0.73 -17.52
CA ASP A 14 0.27 -0.13 -18.87
C ASP A 14 -0.65 -0.92 -19.82
N ASN A 15 -0.87 -2.19 -19.52
CA ASN A 15 -1.72 -3.11 -20.31
C ASN A 15 -3.09 -3.36 -19.66
N LEU A 16 -3.38 -2.78 -18.49
CA LEU A 16 -4.64 -2.94 -17.80
C LEU A 16 -5.70 -1.96 -18.31
N LEU A 17 -6.93 -2.44 -18.39
CA LEU A 17 -8.11 -1.60 -18.60
C LEU A 17 -8.40 -0.77 -17.33
N PRO A 18 -9.06 0.39 -17.44
CA PRO A 18 -9.34 1.25 -16.29
C PRO A 18 -10.03 0.53 -15.13
N GLU A 19 -11.00 -0.34 -15.42
CA GLU A 19 -11.68 -1.17 -14.41
C GLU A 19 -10.72 -2.11 -13.67
N GLN A 20 -9.77 -2.73 -14.38
CA GLN A 20 -8.77 -3.61 -13.78
C GLN A 20 -7.77 -2.83 -12.91
N VAL A 21 -7.47 -1.59 -13.29
CA VAL A 21 -6.65 -0.69 -12.46
C VAL A 21 -7.39 -0.29 -11.19
N ILE A 22 -8.70 -0.05 -11.24
CA ILE A 22 -9.50 0.22 -10.04
C ILE A 22 -9.46 -0.98 -9.08
N ASP A 23 -9.65 -2.20 -9.58
CA ASP A 23 -9.58 -3.41 -8.74
C ASP A 23 -8.20 -3.58 -8.10
N THR A 24 -7.15 -3.36 -8.89
CA THR A 24 -5.75 -3.41 -8.41
C THR A 24 -5.50 -2.35 -7.35
N LEU A 25 -5.96 -1.11 -7.57
CA LEU A 25 -5.83 0.00 -6.63
C LEU A 25 -6.48 -0.32 -5.29
N ILE A 26 -7.71 -0.85 -5.30
CA ILE A 26 -8.42 -1.22 -4.07
C ILE A 26 -7.59 -2.21 -3.26
N TYR A 27 -7.04 -3.23 -3.91
CA TYR A 27 -6.21 -4.23 -3.24
C TYR A 27 -4.91 -3.63 -2.69
N GLU A 28 -4.21 -2.80 -3.48
CA GLU A 28 -2.93 -2.20 -3.09
C GLU A 28 -3.07 -1.17 -1.96
N ILE A 29 -4.16 -0.39 -1.92
CA ILE A 29 -4.35 0.63 -0.89
C ILE A 29 -4.95 0.08 0.40
N TYR A 30 -5.74 -0.99 0.33
CA TYR A 30 -6.48 -1.49 1.50
C TYR A 30 -5.54 -1.88 2.65
N ASN A 31 -4.54 -2.70 2.35
CA ASN A 31 -3.60 -3.21 3.35
C ASN A 31 -2.83 -2.08 4.08
N PRO A 32 -2.14 -1.16 3.39
CA PRO A 32 -1.41 -0.09 4.08
C PRO A 32 -2.35 0.89 4.80
N VAL A 33 -3.53 1.20 4.28
CA VAL A 33 -4.51 2.06 4.97
C VAL A 33 -5.02 1.40 6.25
N SER A 34 -5.41 0.13 6.18
CA SER A 34 -5.87 -0.63 7.35
C SER A 34 -4.78 -0.73 8.42
N LEU A 35 -3.53 -1.01 8.01
CA LEU A 35 -2.39 -1.04 8.92
C LEU A 35 -2.20 0.32 9.60
N LEU A 36 -2.18 1.43 8.85
CA LEU A 36 -2.03 2.76 9.41
C LEU A 36 -3.14 3.09 10.41
N GLY A 37 -4.40 2.74 10.10
CA GLY A 37 -5.52 2.94 11.01
C GLY A 37 -5.37 2.14 12.31
N ASN A 38 -4.96 0.87 12.21
CA ASN A 38 -4.74 0.02 13.38
C ASN A 38 -3.59 0.53 14.26
N GLN A 39 -2.48 0.93 13.64
CA GLN A 39 -1.34 1.45 14.39
C GLN A 39 -1.64 2.81 15.02
N LEU A 40 -2.33 3.70 14.30
CA LEU A 40 -2.80 4.96 14.86
C LEU A 40 -3.71 4.72 16.06
N LYS A 41 -4.66 3.78 15.95
CA LYS A 41 -5.52 3.40 17.07
C LYS A 41 -4.69 3.00 18.28
N ARG A 42 -3.74 2.07 18.12
CA ARG A 42 -2.84 1.63 19.20
C ARG A 42 -2.12 2.82 19.85
N LEU A 43 -1.53 3.70 19.06
CA LEU A 43 -0.80 4.88 19.55
C LEU A 43 -1.67 5.87 20.34
N THR A 44 -2.98 5.87 20.11
CA THR A 44 -3.95 6.78 20.75
C THR A 44 -4.80 6.12 21.84
N ASP A 45 -4.65 4.81 22.02
CA ASP A 45 -5.43 4.04 23.00
C ASP A 45 -4.70 4.09 24.36
N ASP A 46 -5.27 4.83 25.31
CA ASP A 46 -4.67 5.04 26.63
C ASP A 46 -4.77 3.79 27.54
N ASP A 47 -5.54 2.77 27.12
CA ASP A 47 -5.80 1.56 27.91
C ASP A 47 -4.67 0.51 27.82
N ASP A 48 -3.74 0.63 26.87
CA ASP A 48 -2.62 -0.32 26.67
C ASP A 48 -1.27 0.41 26.50
N PRO A 49 -0.49 0.59 27.60
CA PRO A 49 0.75 1.34 27.55
C PRO A 49 1.78 0.63 26.65
N ILE A 50 2.15 1.33 25.57
CA ILE A 50 3.09 0.84 24.55
C ILE A 50 4.53 0.94 25.07
N SER A 51 5.31 -0.13 24.91
CA SER A 51 6.74 -0.13 25.23
C SER A 51 7.56 0.67 24.20
N GLU A 52 8.76 1.14 24.57
CA GLU A 52 9.63 1.87 23.63
C GLU A 52 9.99 1.03 22.39
N GLU A 53 10.26 -0.27 22.57
CA GLU A 53 10.51 -1.21 21.46
C GLU A 53 9.28 -1.35 20.54
N ASP A 54 8.08 -1.38 21.11
CA ASP A 54 6.83 -1.42 20.33
C ASP A 54 6.59 -0.10 19.58
N TYR A 55 6.95 1.05 20.15
CA TYR A 55 6.86 2.34 19.47
C TYR A 55 7.73 2.36 18.22
N GLU A 56 8.99 1.93 18.30
CA GLU A 56 9.88 1.86 17.15
C GLU A 56 9.33 0.95 16.05
N ALA A 57 8.86 -0.24 16.42
CA ALA A 57 8.26 -1.19 15.50
C ALA A 57 6.99 -0.62 14.82
N ILE A 58 6.15 0.10 15.58
CA ILE A 58 4.96 0.77 15.05
C ILE A 58 5.36 1.81 14.00
N PHE A 59 6.30 2.70 14.32
CA PHE A 59 6.75 3.74 13.39
C PHE A 59 7.37 3.15 12.12
N GLU A 60 8.17 2.09 12.24
CA GLU A 60 8.72 1.41 11.09
C GLU A 60 7.61 0.86 10.17
N GLN A 61 6.63 0.16 10.74
CA GLN A 61 5.51 -0.39 9.98
C GLN A 61 4.67 0.70 9.30
N MET A 62 4.38 1.80 10.03
CA MET A 62 3.66 2.95 9.46
C MET A 62 4.44 3.57 8.30
N HIS A 63 5.76 3.75 8.45
CA HIS A 63 6.61 4.29 7.40
C HIS A 63 6.68 3.37 6.17
N GLN A 64 6.73 2.05 6.37
CA GLN A 64 6.65 1.08 5.27
C GLN A 64 5.31 1.16 4.54
N ALA A 65 4.18 1.30 5.25
CA ALA A 65 2.87 1.48 4.65
C ALA A 65 2.76 2.78 3.84
N VAL A 66 3.29 3.89 4.35
CA VAL A 66 3.35 5.17 3.62
C VAL A 66 4.20 5.05 2.35
N ARG A 67 5.33 4.33 2.40
CA ARG A 67 6.16 4.05 1.22
C ARG A 67 5.42 3.22 0.17
N GLN A 68 4.63 2.23 0.60
CA GLN A 68 3.80 1.43 -0.30
C GLN A 68 2.74 2.31 -0.99
N LEU A 69 1.99 3.10 -0.22
CA LEU A 69 1.01 4.05 -0.76
C LEU A 69 1.64 5.03 -1.75
N SER A 70 2.81 5.57 -1.43
CA SER A 70 3.55 6.48 -2.30
C SER A 70 3.89 5.83 -3.65
N ARG A 71 4.31 4.55 -3.65
CA ARG A 71 4.59 3.81 -4.88
C ARG A 71 3.32 3.58 -5.71
N THR A 72 2.22 3.17 -5.07
CA THR A 72 0.92 3.01 -5.74
C THR A 72 0.43 4.30 -6.39
N VAL A 73 0.56 5.45 -5.70
CA VAL A 73 0.21 6.77 -6.28
C VAL A 73 1.09 7.11 -7.48
N VAL A 74 2.40 6.84 -7.42
CA VAL A 74 3.31 7.08 -8.54
C VAL A 74 2.94 6.20 -9.75
N HIS A 75 2.58 4.94 -9.53
CA HIS A 75 2.13 4.04 -10.60
C HIS A 75 0.82 4.53 -11.23
N LEU A 76 -0.15 4.93 -10.41
CA LEU A 76 -1.42 5.49 -10.90
C LEU A 76 -1.21 6.76 -11.73
N LYS A 77 -0.31 7.65 -11.28
CA LYS A 77 0.02 8.86 -12.03
C LYS A 77 0.57 8.52 -13.41
N ARG A 78 1.54 7.59 -13.49
CA ARG A 78 2.13 7.14 -14.76
C ARG A 78 1.10 6.51 -15.69
N TYR A 79 0.25 5.63 -15.15
CA TYR A 79 -0.85 5.04 -15.92
C TYR A 79 -1.79 6.12 -16.47
N SER A 80 -2.21 7.07 -15.63
CA SER A 80 -3.08 8.18 -16.04
C SER A 80 -2.46 9.05 -17.15
N GLU A 81 -1.16 9.32 -17.07
CA GLU A 81 -0.42 10.04 -18.10
C GLU A 81 -0.33 9.24 -19.40
N GLY A 82 -0.08 7.92 -19.32
CA GLY A 82 -0.05 7.02 -20.46
C GLY A 82 -1.39 6.91 -21.19
N GLN A 83 -2.51 6.86 -20.46
CA GLN A 83 -3.85 6.82 -21.07
C GLN A 83 -4.21 8.11 -21.80
N LYS A 84 -3.72 9.28 -21.36
CA LYS A 84 -3.97 10.57 -22.03
C LYS A 84 -3.23 10.73 -23.36
N GLN A 85 -2.19 9.93 -23.58
CA GLN A 85 -1.36 9.96 -24.79
C GLN A 85 -1.80 8.94 -25.84
N ARG A 86 -2.74 8.04 -25.51
CA ARG A 86 -3.36 7.07 -26.41
C ARG A 86 -4.60 7.67 -27.07
#